data_AF-A0A960VBE2-F1
#
_entry.id   AF-A0A960VBE2-F1
#
_cell.length_a   1.000
_cell.length_b   1.000
_cell.length_c   1.000
_cell.angle_alpha   90.00
_cell.angle_beta   90.00
_cell.angle_gamma   90.00
#
_symmetry.space_group_name_H-M   'P 1'
#
loop_
_entity.id
_entity.type
_entity.pdbx_description
1 polymer ?
#
loop_
_entity_poly.entity_id
_entity_poly.type
_entity_poly.pdbx_seq_one_letter_code
_entity_poly.pdbx_strand_id
1 'polypeptide(L)'
;MFYSIGLGIVPDEAYYWEWSRNLDLSYYDQGPGTGYFIRLFTLFLGDTLFALKFGANLSSLLTAFLIYLTGRRIGLDGYQLFWLILLINIAPGLMGGSFLIMHDSPLVLCWSAGIYVS
;
A
#
# COMPACT_ATOMS: atom_id res chain seq x y z
N MET A 1 12.78 -0.41 2.48
CA MET A 1 11.96 -1.53 1.94
C MET A 1 12.09 -2.83 2.75
N PHE A 2 13.29 -3.35 3.08
CA PHE A 2 13.42 -4.64 3.83
C PHE A 2 13.60 -4.52 5.36
N TYR A 3 13.91 -3.33 5.88
CA TYR A 3 14.13 -3.12 7.32
C TYR A 3 12.87 -3.37 8.18
N SER A 4 11.67 -3.20 7.62
CA SER A 4 10.40 -3.40 8.34
C SER A 4 10.14 -4.83 8.79
N ILE A 5 10.83 -5.82 8.21
CA ILE A 5 10.74 -7.22 8.67
C ILE A 5 11.32 -7.34 10.10
N GLY A 6 12.33 -6.54 10.44
CA GLY A 6 12.95 -6.53 11.76
C GLY A 6 12.17 -5.75 12.84
N LEU A 7 11.17 -4.94 12.44
CA LEU A 7 10.33 -4.17 13.36
C LEU A 7 9.23 -5.01 14.03
N GLY A 8 9.04 -6.26 13.58
CA GLY A 8 7.95 -7.11 14.04
C GLY A 8 6.59 -6.66 13.50
N ILE A 9 5.53 -7.12 14.17
CA ILE A 9 4.15 -6.83 13.82
C ILE A 9 3.57 -5.82 14.81
N VAL A 10 2.92 -4.80 14.26
CA VAL A 10 2.14 -3.81 15.01
C VAL A 10 0.72 -4.37 15.23
N PRO A 11 0.01 -4.05 16.34
CA PRO A 11 -1.32 -4.60 16.60
C PRO A 11 -2.32 -4.48 15.45
N ASP A 12 -2.32 -3.35 14.73
CA ASP A 12 -3.18 -3.14 13.56
C ASP A 12 -2.86 -4.11 12.42
N GLU A 13 -1.57 -4.36 12.15
CA GLU A 13 -1.15 -5.34 11.15
C GLU A 13 -1.54 -6.76 11.55
N ALA A 14 -1.44 -7.10 12.84
CA ALA A 14 -1.87 -8.40 13.35
C ALA A 14 -3.35 -8.63 13.10
N TYR A 15 -4.17 -7.59 13.33
CA TYR A 15 -5.60 -7.62 13.10
C TYR A 15 -5.96 -7.86 11.64
N TYR A 16 -5.38 -7.09 10.70
CA TYR A 16 -5.64 -7.28 9.28
C TYR A 16 -5.06 -8.59 8.73
N TRP A 17 -3.94 -9.04 9.29
CA TRP A 17 -3.35 -10.32 8.92
C TRP A 17 -4.25 -11.48 9.36
N GLU A 18 -4.80 -11.45 10.57
CA GLU A 18 -5.77 -12.44 11.04
C GLU A 18 -7.04 -12.45 10.18
N TRP A 19 -7.56 -11.27 9.85
CA TRP A 19 -8.69 -11.16 8.94
C TRP A 19 -8.39 -11.75 7.56
N SER A 20 -7.18 -11.59 7.03
CA SER A 20 -6.81 -12.25 5.77
C SER A 20 -6.85 -13.78 5.84
N ARG A 21 -6.71 -14.37 7.04
CA ARG A 21 -6.81 -15.83 7.26
C ARG A 21 -8.25 -16.29 7.40
N ASN A 22 -9.06 -15.48 8.07
CA ASN A 22 -10.49 -15.72 8.29
C ASN A 22 -11.30 -14.66 7.53
N LEU A 23 -11.36 -14.78 6.21
CA LEU A 23 -12.04 -13.79 5.39
C LEU A 23 -13.55 -13.76 5.69
N ASP A 24 -14.04 -12.59 6.08
CA ASP A 24 -15.45 -12.24 6.12
C ASP A 24 -15.69 -10.92 5.37
N LEU A 25 -16.93 -10.69 4.95
CA LEU A 25 -17.34 -9.50 4.18
C LEU A 25 -17.09 -8.20 4.93
N SER A 26 -17.14 -8.20 6.25
CA SER A 26 -16.84 -7.04 7.08
C SER A 26 -16.47 -7.53 8.47
N TYR A 27 -15.57 -6.79 9.12
CA TYR A 27 -15.30 -6.97 10.55
C TYR A 27 -15.85 -5.76 11.32
N TYR A 28 -15.47 -5.64 12.59
CA TYR A 28 -16.00 -4.67 13.55
C TYR A 28 -16.02 -3.21 13.04
N ASP A 29 -14.94 -2.77 12.38
CA ASP A 29 -14.76 -1.34 12.04
C ASP A 29 -14.68 -1.03 10.54
N GLN A 30 -14.57 -2.05 9.68
CA GLN A 30 -14.18 -1.85 8.28
C GLN A 30 -14.83 -2.87 7.32
N GLY A 31 -14.94 -2.46 6.06
CA GLY A 31 -15.35 -3.33 4.95
C GLY A 31 -14.23 -4.26 4.47
N PRO A 32 -14.50 -5.15 3.50
CA PRO A 32 -13.64 -6.30 3.20
C PRO A 32 -12.27 -5.93 2.59
N GLY A 33 -12.11 -4.70 2.12
CA GLY A 33 -11.00 -4.29 1.24
C GLY A 33 -9.62 -4.72 1.73
N THR A 34 -9.26 -4.38 2.97
CA THR A 34 -7.91 -4.61 3.50
C THR A 34 -7.60 -6.11 3.68
N GLY A 35 -8.54 -6.88 4.23
CA GLY A 35 -8.36 -8.32 4.46
C GLY A 35 -8.18 -9.11 3.16
N TYR A 36 -9.01 -8.81 2.15
CA TYR A 36 -8.91 -9.45 0.84
C TYR A 36 -7.64 -9.02 0.08
N PHE A 37 -7.23 -7.76 0.21
CA PHE A 37 -5.99 -7.26 -0.38
C PHE A 37 -4.77 -8.01 0.19
N ILE A 38 -4.70 -8.18 1.51
CA ILE A 38 -3.63 -8.98 2.14
C ILE A 38 -3.72 -10.44 1.70
N ARG A 39 -4.92 -11.01 1.64
CA ARG A 39 -5.12 -12.40 1.20
C ARG A 39 -4.58 -12.62 -0.21
N LEU A 40 -4.73 -11.65 -1.12
CA LEU A 40 -4.17 -11.74 -2.46
C LEU A 40 -2.66 -12.01 -2.42
N PHE A 41 -1.91 -11.30 -1.56
CA PHE A 41 -0.46 -11.51 -1.42
C PHE A 41 -0.11 -12.82 -0.71
N THR A 42 -0.82 -13.15 0.37
CA THR A 42 -0.54 -14.38 1.13
C THR A 42 -0.92 -15.65 0.38
N LEU A 43 -1.81 -15.58 -0.62
CA LEU A 43 -2.09 -16.69 -1.53
C LEU A 43 -0.90 -17.04 -2.43
N PHE A 44 -0.14 -16.04 -2.90
CA PHE A 44 1.01 -16.27 -3.80
C PHE A 44 2.34 -16.46 -3.07
N LEU A 45 2.53 -15.76 -1.96
CA LEU A 45 3.81 -15.72 -1.22
C LEU A 45 3.77 -16.52 0.10
N GLY A 46 2.63 -17.14 0.41
CA GLY A 46 2.38 -17.86 1.65
C GLY A 46 1.96 -16.96 2.82
N ASP A 47 1.48 -17.58 3.89
CA ASP A 47 1.08 -16.90 5.13
C ASP A 47 2.30 -16.50 5.97
N THR A 48 3.02 -15.48 5.51
CA THR A 48 4.27 -15.03 6.12
C THR A 48 4.29 -13.52 6.34
N LEU A 49 5.08 -13.08 7.33
CA LEU A 49 5.33 -11.66 7.57
C LEU A 49 5.98 -10.99 6.33
N PHE A 50 6.76 -11.76 5.56
CA PHE A 50 7.31 -11.31 4.29
C PHE A 50 6.21 -10.96 3.29
N ALA A 51 5.20 -11.83 3.09
CA ALA A 51 4.09 -11.57 2.19
C ALA A 51 3.30 -10.32 2.59
N LEU A 52 3.08 -10.13 3.89
CA LEU A 52 2.40 -8.96 4.46
C LEU A 52 3.15 -7.65 4.13
N LYS A 53 4.45 -7.60 4.47
CA LYS A 53 5.29 -6.42 4.21
C LYS A 53 5.52 -6.20 2.72
N PHE A 54 5.57 -7.27 1.92
CA PHE A 54 5.66 -7.18 0.47
C PHE A 54 4.41 -6.52 -0.12
N GLY A 55 3.22 -6.87 0.36
CA GLY A 55 1.97 -6.21 -0.03
C GLY A 55 1.98 -4.71 0.25
N ALA A 56 2.45 -4.29 1.44
CA ALA A 56 2.57 -2.87 1.80
C ALA A 56 3.49 -2.11 0.83
N ASN A 57 4.68 -2.65 0.64
CA ASN A 57 5.72 -2.09 -0.22
C ASN A 57 5.24 -2.01 -1.68
N LEU A 58 4.57 -3.04 -2.18
CA LEU A 58 4.06 -3.05 -3.55
C LEU A 58 2.93 -2.04 -3.72
N SER A 59 2.03 -1.91 -2.74
CA SER A 59 0.97 -0.90 -2.76
C SER A 59 1.54 0.51 -2.86
N SER A 60 2.56 0.82 -2.06
CA SER A 60 3.24 2.11 -2.09
C SER A 60 3.96 2.36 -3.43
N LEU A 61 4.64 1.35 -3.96
CA LEU A 61 5.31 1.44 -5.26
C LEU A 61 4.32 1.73 -6.39
N LEU A 62 3.20 1.00 -6.44
CA LEU A 62 2.15 1.22 -7.43
C LEU A 62 1.50 2.60 -7.29
N THR A 63 1.29 3.06 -6.05
CA THR A 63 0.78 4.42 -5.78
C THR A 63 1.73 5.47 -6.33
N ALA A 64 3.04 5.38 -6.03
CA ALA A 64 4.04 6.31 -6.56
C ALA A 64 4.10 6.28 -8.09
N PHE A 65 3.96 5.09 -8.69
CA PHE A 65 3.92 4.92 -10.14
C PHE A 65 2.69 5.57 -10.77
N LEU A 66 1.50 5.38 -10.19
CA LEU A 66 0.28 6.02 -10.66
C LEU A 66 0.38 7.55 -10.57
N ILE A 67 0.94 8.07 -9.50
CA ILE A 67 1.16 9.52 -9.33
C ILE A 67 2.13 10.06 -10.38
N TYR A 68 3.20 9.33 -10.70
CA TYR A 68 4.07 9.68 -11.82
C TYR A 68 3.31 9.74 -13.15
N LEU A 69 2.47 8.74 -13.44
CA LEU A 69 1.68 8.71 -14.66
C LEU A 69 0.65 9.86 -14.72
N THR A 70 0.00 10.17 -13.60
CA THR A 70 -0.90 11.32 -13.48
C THR A 70 -0.14 12.63 -13.71
N GLY A 71 1.04 12.78 -13.12
CA GLY A 71 1.91 13.94 -13.35
C GLY A 71 2.26 14.12 -14.83
N ARG A 72 2.56 13.01 -15.54
CA ARG A 72 2.81 13.05 -16.99
C ARG A 72 1.57 13.47 -17.79
N ARG A 73 0.37 13.00 -17.40
CA ARG A 73 -0.88 13.36 -18.07
C ARG A 73 -1.21 14.85 -17.94
N ILE A 74 -0.87 15.45 -16.80
CA ILE A 74 -1.09 16.88 -16.54
C ILE A 74 -0.04 17.75 -17.25
N GLY A 75 0.98 17.14 -17.87
CA GLY A 75 2.00 17.86 -18.64
C GLY A 75 3.20 18.32 -17.82
N LEU A 76 3.50 17.65 -16.70
CA LEU A 76 4.72 17.95 -15.94
C LEU A 76 5.97 17.53 -16.71
N ASP A 77 6.99 18.40 -16.68
CA ASP A 77 8.30 18.16 -17.30
C ASP A 77 9.13 17.15 -16.50
N GLY A 78 10.17 16.58 -17.13
CA GLY A 78 11.04 15.57 -16.50
C GLY A 78 11.65 16.00 -15.15
N TYR A 79 12.01 17.27 -15.01
CA TYR A 79 12.51 17.84 -13.76
C TYR A 79 11.43 17.91 -12.68
N GLN A 80 10.21 18.34 -13.05
CA GLN A 80 9.08 18.43 -12.12
C GLN A 80 8.64 17.03 -11.65
N LEU A 81 8.63 16.04 -12.55
CA LEU A 81 8.33 14.65 -12.23
C LEU A 81 9.35 14.04 -11.28
N PHE A 82 10.64 14.35 -11.49
CA PHE A 82 11.70 13.92 -10.57
C PHE A 82 11.45 14.44 -9.15
N TRP A 83 11.19 15.75 -9.01
CA TRP A 83 10.89 16.34 -7.70
C TRP A 83 9.59 15.82 -7.10
N LEU A 84 8.55 15.60 -7.91
CA LEU A 84 7.28 15.04 -7.44
C LEU A 84 7.49 13.66 -6.80
N ILE A 85 8.18 12.75 -7.49
CA ILE A 85 8.45 11.40 -6.97
C ILE A 85 9.36 11.48 -5.74
N LEU A 86 10.39 12.33 -5.77
CA LEU A 86 11.32 12.46 -4.65
C LEU A 86 10.62 12.98 -3.39
N LEU A 87 9.82 14.03 -3.52
CA LEU A 87 9.05 14.60 -2.41
C LEU A 87 8.06 13.61 -1.84
N ILE A 88 7.39 12.83 -2.71
CA ILE A 88 6.36 11.90 -2.24
C ILE A 88 6.94 10.67 -1.52
N ASN A 89 8.15 10.23 -1.89
CA ASN A 89 8.85 9.15 -1.19
C ASN A 89 9.40 9.60 0.17
N ILE A 90 9.72 10.88 0.32
CA ILE A 90 10.18 11.46 1.59
C ILE A 90 8.98 11.83 2.49
N ALA A 91 7.81 12.07 1.90
CA ALA A 91 6.60 12.39 2.65
C ALA A 91 6.27 11.27 3.66
N PRO A 92 6.14 11.59 4.96
CA PRO A 92 5.96 10.58 6.01
C PRO A 92 4.78 9.64 5.78
N GLY A 93 3.69 10.11 5.15
CA GLY A 93 2.50 9.31 4.88
C GLY A 93 2.78 8.12 3.94
N LEU A 94 3.37 8.38 2.77
CA LEU A 94 3.69 7.33 1.80
C LEU A 94 4.86 6.45 2.26
N MET A 95 5.82 7.07 2.97
CA MET A 95 6.91 6.32 3.59
C MET A 95 6.36 5.34 4.65
N GLY A 96 5.42 5.78 5.49
CA GLY A 96 4.74 4.94 6.48
C GLY A 96 3.95 3.78 5.86
N GLY A 97 3.17 4.06 4.81
CA GLY A 97 2.41 3.05 4.07
C GLY A 97 3.26 2.02 3.32
N SER A 98 4.56 2.31 3.13
CA SER A 98 5.53 1.34 2.59
C SER A 98 5.98 0.33 3.64
N PHE A 99 6.04 0.72 4.92
CA PHE A 99 6.54 -0.13 6.00
C PHE A 99 5.46 -0.92 6.72
N LEU A 100 4.24 -0.38 6.77
CA LEU A 100 3.09 -0.95 7.47
C LEU A 100 1.94 -1.15 6.48
N ILE A 101 1.32 -2.33 6.51
CA ILE A 101 0.05 -2.51 5.79
C ILE A 101 -1.10 -2.12 6.72
N MET A 102 -1.68 -0.97 6.41
CA MET A 102 -2.87 -0.46 7.07
C MET A 102 -3.96 -0.27 6.03
N HIS A 103 -5.19 -0.06 6.48
CA HIS A 103 -6.34 0.25 5.61
C HIS A 103 -6.09 1.42 4.64
N ASP A 104 -5.22 2.37 5.02
CA ASP A 104 -4.81 3.48 4.17
C ASP A 104 -4.01 3.04 2.93
N SER A 105 -3.19 1.98 3.04
CA SER A 105 -2.31 1.54 1.94
C SER A 105 -3.08 1.15 0.66
N PRO A 106 -4.11 0.27 0.70
CA PRO A 106 -4.93 0.00 -0.46
C PRO A 106 -5.86 1.17 -0.82
N LEU A 107 -6.30 1.96 0.15
CA LEU A 107 -7.17 3.12 -0.11
C LEU A 107 -6.48 4.17 -0.97
N VAL A 108 -5.25 4.58 -0.62
CA VAL A 108 -4.47 5.56 -1.36
C VAL A 108 -4.12 5.04 -2.76
N LEU A 109 -3.83 3.74 -2.89
CA LEU A 109 -3.65 3.10 -4.19
C LEU A 109 -4.91 3.23 -5.06
N CYS A 110 -6.08 2.85 -4.54
CA CYS A 110 -7.34 2.95 -5.27
C CYS A 110 -7.69 4.39 -5.66
N TRP A 111 -7.45 5.36 -4.76
CA TRP A 111 -7.66 6.78 -5.04
C TRP A 111 -6.73 7.30 -6.13
N SER A 112 -5.44 6.96 -6.06
CA SER A 112 -4.47 7.36 -7.09
C SER A 112 -4.82 6.76 -8.46
N ALA A 113 -5.35 5.53 -8.49
CA ALA A 113 -5.86 4.91 -9.70
C ALA A 113 -7.11 5.62 -10.23
N GLY A 114 -8.04 6.01 -9.34
CA GLY A 114 -9.23 6.77 -9.71
C GLY A 114 -8.90 8.11 -10.36
N ILE A 115 -7.96 8.88 -9.75
CA ILE A 115 -7.47 10.15 -10.29
C ILE A 115 -6.74 9.95 -11.62
N TYR A 116 -6.02 8.84 -11.76
CA TYR A 116 -5.35 8.54 -13.03
C TYR A 116 -6.35 8.25 -14.15
N VAL A 117 -7.49 7.63 -13.85
CA VAL A 117 -8.50 7.25 -14.85
C VAL A 117 -9.42 8.42 -15.22
N SER A 118 -9.70 9.35 -14.30
CA SER A 118 -10.50 10.57 -14.55
C SER A 118 -9.84 11.51 -15.55
#